data_AF-A0A3D6BKW7-F1
#
_entry.id   AF-A0A3D6BKW7-F1
#
_cell.length_a   1.000
_cell.length_b   1.000
_cell.length_c   1.000
_cell.angle_alpha   90.00
_cell.angle_beta   90.00
_cell.angle_gamma   90.00
#
_symmetry.space_group_name_H-M   'P 1'
#
loop_
_entity.id
_entity.type
_entity.pdbx_description
1 polymer ?
#
loop_
_entity_poly.entity_id
_entity_poly.type
_entity_poly.pdbx_seq_one_letter_code
_entity_poly.pdbx_strand_id
1 'polypeptide(L)'
;ICAVAAAPADATDPDAGEGEMAVVPDGYTIIYKNKACGRIPAELARGVSLILNEAGPMTVSVGNAALQIDSADCDIEPVFGDWLEGLTFNIKISASLAEVKGGFDPDELAAGLEDKVRALAEGVLELEKSTGCDFLHLGSALEMRHPLRLRGAAENLALVLPELDMRVCVSARLDRSFNLDLKETGQ
;
A
#
# COMPACT_ATOMS: atom_id res chain seq x y z
N ILE A 1 -14.87 -1.24 4.54
CA ILE A 1 -15.31 -2.55 5.09
C ILE A 1 -14.66 -3.65 4.28
N CYS A 2 -14.03 -4.66 4.91
CA CYS A 2 -13.44 -5.79 4.19
C CYS A 2 -14.51 -6.56 3.41
N ALA A 3 -14.30 -6.74 2.11
CA ALA A 3 -15.13 -7.57 1.26
C ALA A 3 -14.53 -8.98 1.19
N VAL A 4 -15.39 -9.98 1.01
CA VAL A 4 -14.99 -11.38 0.90
C VAL A 4 -15.69 -12.06 -0.26
N ALA A 5 -15.05 -13.07 -0.82
CA ALA A 5 -15.59 -13.91 -1.88
C ALA A 5 -15.48 -15.39 -1.49
N ALA A 6 -16.33 -16.22 -2.12
CA ALA A 6 -16.16 -17.67 -2.07
C ALA A 6 -15.22 -18.09 -3.21
N ALA A 7 -14.15 -18.80 -2.87
CA ALA A 7 -13.18 -19.37 -3.82
C ALA A 7 -12.99 -20.86 -3.53
N PRO A 8 -12.55 -21.67 -4.51
CA PRO A 8 -12.15 -23.06 -4.26
C PRO A 8 -11.11 -23.13 -3.13
N ALA A 9 -11.33 -24.02 -2.15
CA ALA A 9 -10.48 -24.12 -0.97
C ALA A 9 -9.08 -24.69 -1.30
N ASP A 10 -8.98 -25.50 -2.36
CA ASP A 10 -7.74 -26.09 -2.87
C ASP A 10 -6.70 -25.04 -3.34
N ALA A 11 -7.12 -23.81 -3.60
CA ALA A 11 -6.24 -22.69 -3.89
C ALA A 11 -5.41 -22.23 -2.68
N THR A 12 -5.85 -22.56 -1.46
CA THR A 12 -5.24 -22.10 -0.20
C THR A 12 -4.91 -23.23 0.78
N ASP A 13 -5.58 -24.37 0.67
CA ASP A 13 -5.39 -25.55 1.52
C ASP A 13 -5.24 -26.80 0.64
N PRO A 14 -4.04 -27.40 0.56
CA PRO A 14 -3.80 -28.58 -0.26
C PRO A 14 -4.54 -29.84 0.24
N ASP A 15 -5.05 -29.83 1.47
CA ASP A 15 -5.80 -30.94 2.06
C ASP A 15 -7.33 -30.78 1.88
N ALA A 16 -7.78 -29.72 1.19
CA ALA A 16 -9.19 -29.45 0.95
C ALA A 16 -9.90 -30.58 0.17
N GLY A 17 -11.14 -30.87 0.57
CA GLY A 17 -11.99 -31.83 -0.12
C GLY A 17 -12.39 -31.35 -1.52
N GLU A 18 -12.68 -32.30 -2.44
CA GLU A 18 -13.15 -31.96 -3.78
C GLU A 18 -14.44 -31.13 -3.72
N GLY A 19 -14.43 -29.94 -4.34
CA GLY A 19 -15.56 -29.01 -4.35
C GLY A 19 -15.75 -28.18 -3.08
N GLU A 20 -14.81 -28.26 -2.13
CA GLU A 20 -14.81 -27.41 -0.93
C GLU A 20 -14.53 -25.95 -1.30
N MET A 21 -15.22 -25.03 -0.62
CA MET A 21 -15.12 -23.59 -0.84
C MET A 21 -14.61 -22.90 0.42
N ALA A 22 -13.66 -21.98 0.24
CA ALA A 22 -13.14 -21.12 1.29
C ALA A 22 -13.65 -19.68 1.11
N VAL A 23 -13.79 -18.97 2.24
CA VAL A 23 -14.01 -17.52 2.23
C VAL A 23 -12.66 -16.83 2.18
N VAL A 24 -12.43 -16.05 1.13
CA VAL A 24 -11.17 -15.33 0.90
C VAL A 24 -11.38 -13.82 0.94
N PRO A 25 -10.38 -13.02 1.38
CA PRO A 25 -10.42 -11.57 1.26
C PRO A 25 -10.54 -11.14 -0.21
N ASP A 26 -11.40 -10.16 -0.47
CA ASP A 26 -11.68 -9.64 -1.81
C ASP A 26 -11.73 -8.09 -1.80
N GLY A 27 -10.73 -7.50 -1.15
CA GLY A 27 -10.58 -6.05 -1.05
C GLY A 27 -11.55 -5.37 -0.08
N TYR A 28 -12.00 -4.17 -0.42
CA TYR A 28 -12.85 -3.35 0.46
C TYR A 28 -14.03 -2.72 -0.28
N THR A 29 -15.17 -2.63 0.40
CA THR A 29 -16.24 -1.70 0.00
C THR A 29 -15.96 -0.33 0.60
N ILE A 30 -16.01 0.70 -0.25
CA ILE A 30 -15.88 2.12 0.13
C ILE A 30 -17.25 2.60 0.61
N ILE A 31 -17.33 3.01 1.87
CA ILE A 31 -18.53 3.60 2.47
C ILE A 31 -18.27 5.08 2.72
N TYR A 32 -19.08 5.94 2.13
CA TYR A 32 -19.01 7.37 2.33
C TYR A 32 -20.42 7.94 2.54
N LYS A 33 -20.60 8.75 3.58
CA LYS A 33 -21.91 9.33 3.97
C LYS A 33 -23.04 8.29 4.02
N ASN A 34 -22.78 7.15 4.66
CA ASN A 34 -23.69 6.01 4.83
C ASN A 34 -24.16 5.34 3.53
N LYS A 35 -23.40 5.48 2.44
CA LYS A 35 -23.67 4.83 1.16
C LYS A 35 -22.44 4.10 0.66
N ALA A 36 -22.65 3.00 -0.06
CA ALA A 36 -21.59 2.36 -0.83
C ALA A 36 -21.28 3.22 -2.06
N CYS A 37 -20.04 3.68 -2.17
CA CYS A 37 -19.61 4.62 -3.21
C CYS A 37 -18.56 4.04 -4.16
N GLY A 38 -18.09 2.82 -3.90
CA GLY A 38 -17.10 2.16 -4.73
C GLY A 38 -16.50 0.93 -4.06
N ARG A 39 -15.47 0.40 -4.70
CA ARG A 39 -14.74 -0.77 -4.24
C ARG A 39 -13.25 -0.58 -4.43
N ILE A 40 -12.47 -1.00 -3.45
CA ILE A 40 -11.04 -1.23 -3.56
C ILE A 40 -10.87 -2.71 -3.88
N PRO A 41 -10.33 -3.09 -5.05
CA PRO A 41 -10.16 -4.49 -5.41
C PRO A 41 -9.04 -5.14 -4.57
N ALA A 42 -9.02 -6.47 -4.51
CA ALA A 42 -8.12 -7.22 -3.64
C ALA A 42 -6.63 -6.91 -3.90
N GLU A 43 -6.28 -6.64 -5.15
CA GLU A 43 -4.92 -6.32 -5.58
C GLU A 43 -4.44 -5.01 -4.98
N LEU A 44 -5.33 -4.03 -4.79
CA LEU A 44 -5.01 -2.69 -4.25
C LEU A 44 -5.21 -2.60 -2.73
N ALA A 45 -5.85 -3.60 -2.11
CA ALA A 45 -6.13 -3.62 -0.68
C ALA A 45 -4.87 -3.40 0.18
N ARG A 46 -3.74 -3.95 -0.25
CA ARG A 46 -2.44 -3.79 0.42
C ARG A 46 -1.94 -2.34 0.38
N GLY A 47 -2.23 -1.61 -0.69
CA GLY A 47 -1.89 -0.19 -0.82
C GLY A 47 -2.53 0.68 0.26
N VAL A 48 -3.77 0.35 0.67
CA VAL A 48 -4.46 1.04 1.77
C VAL A 48 -3.68 0.89 3.07
N SER A 49 -3.32 -0.35 3.42
CA SER A 49 -2.56 -0.63 4.64
C SER A 49 -1.17 0.02 4.64
N LEU A 50 -0.52 0.09 3.48
CA LEU A 50 0.77 0.77 3.32
C LEU A 50 0.65 2.28 3.56
N ILE A 51 -0.38 2.94 3.03
CA ILE A 51 -0.59 4.38 3.21
C ILE A 51 -1.00 4.71 4.65
N LEU A 52 -1.84 3.88 5.27
CA LEU A 52 -2.38 4.13 6.61
C LEU A 52 -1.47 3.67 7.76
N ASN A 53 -0.28 3.14 7.48
CA ASN A 53 0.62 2.53 8.47
C ASN A 53 -0.03 1.36 9.25
N GLU A 54 -0.90 0.62 8.57
CA GLU A 54 -1.59 -0.57 9.10
C GLU A 54 -1.06 -1.86 8.47
N ALA A 55 -0.04 -1.76 7.60
CA ALA A 55 0.58 -2.92 6.99
C ALA A 55 1.31 -3.76 8.04
N GLY A 56 0.80 -4.97 8.28
CA GLY A 56 1.57 -6.03 8.94
C GLY A 56 2.59 -6.67 7.99
N PRO A 57 3.35 -7.67 8.47
CA PRO A 57 4.30 -8.39 7.64
C PRO A 57 3.63 -8.97 6.39
N MET A 58 4.20 -8.74 5.21
CA MET A 58 3.63 -9.24 3.95
C MET A 58 4.67 -9.67 2.93
N THR A 59 4.37 -10.72 2.18
CA THR A 59 5.23 -11.20 1.11
C THR A 59 4.88 -10.53 -0.23
N VAL A 60 5.90 -10.05 -0.94
CA VAL A 60 5.82 -9.46 -2.27
C VAL A 60 6.79 -10.17 -3.20
N SER A 61 6.29 -10.68 -4.33
CA SER A 61 7.13 -11.28 -5.35
C SER A 61 7.73 -10.21 -6.27
N VAL A 62 9.05 -10.20 -6.39
CA VAL A 62 9.84 -9.30 -7.27
C VAL A 62 10.72 -10.17 -8.17
N GLY A 63 10.42 -10.22 -9.46
CA GLY A 63 11.14 -11.06 -10.41
C GLY A 63 11.15 -12.54 -10.00
N ASN A 64 12.34 -13.08 -9.75
CA ASN A 64 12.59 -14.46 -9.31
C ASN A 64 12.68 -14.61 -7.78
N ALA A 65 12.38 -13.56 -7.02
CA ALA A 65 12.49 -13.53 -5.56
C ALA A 65 11.12 -13.28 -4.88
N ALA A 66 10.99 -13.81 -3.67
CA ALA A 66 9.96 -13.44 -2.71
C ALA A 66 10.61 -12.62 -1.59
N LEU A 67 10.11 -11.40 -1.39
CA LEU A 67 10.56 -10.49 -0.36
C LEU A 67 9.51 -10.41 0.73
N GLN A 68 9.93 -10.50 1.99
CA GLN A 68 9.08 -10.29 3.15
C GLN A 68 9.23 -8.84 3.60
N ILE A 69 8.18 -8.02 3.44
CA ILE A 69 8.12 -6.70 4.07
C ILE A 69 7.96 -6.93 5.57
N ASP A 70 8.92 -6.45 6.35
CA ASP A 70 8.96 -6.55 7.81
C ASP A 70 8.29 -5.33 8.44
N SER A 71 8.48 -4.15 7.83
CA SER A 71 7.82 -2.92 8.22
C SER A 71 7.62 -1.97 7.04
N ALA A 72 6.59 -1.14 7.15
CA ALA A 72 6.32 -0.02 6.26
C ALA A 72 5.95 1.21 7.09
N ASP A 73 6.47 2.36 6.69
CA ASP A 73 6.16 3.66 7.29
C ASP A 73 5.86 4.66 6.17
N CYS A 74 4.70 5.29 6.22
CA CYS A 74 4.22 6.29 5.29
C CYS A 74 4.05 7.61 6.03
N ASP A 75 4.83 8.61 5.61
CA ASP A 75 4.63 9.99 6.02
C ASP A 75 3.94 10.77 4.91
N ILE A 76 2.88 11.49 5.28
CA ILE A 76 2.04 12.25 4.35
C ILE A 76 2.28 13.74 4.59
N GLU A 77 2.90 14.40 3.62
CA GLU A 77 3.28 15.81 3.69
C GLU A 77 2.38 16.66 2.77
N PRO A 78 1.66 17.65 3.31
CA PRO A 78 0.91 18.58 2.47
C PRO A 78 1.83 19.55 1.74
N VAL A 79 1.58 19.72 0.44
CA VAL A 79 2.25 20.67 -0.44
C VAL A 79 1.35 21.90 -0.58
N PHE A 80 1.92 23.07 -0.30
CA PHE A 80 1.17 24.32 -0.29
C PHE A 80 1.79 25.35 -1.23
N GLY A 81 0.93 26.01 -2.01
CA GLY A 81 1.15 27.37 -2.48
C GLY A 81 0.32 28.33 -1.64
N ASP A 82 -0.59 29.06 -2.27
CA ASP A 82 -1.59 29.88 -1.57
C ASP A 82 -2.64 29.00 -0.86
N TRP A 83 -2.90 27.81 -1.40
CA TRP A 83 -3.84 26.81 -0.90
C TRP A 83 -3.16 25.45 -0.80
N LEU A 84 -3.90 24.41 -0.38
CA LEU A 84 -3.42 23.02 -0.49
C LEU A 84 -3.41 22.63 -1.96
N GLU A 85 -2.23 22.40 -2.52
CA GLU A 85 -2.05 22.07 -3.95
C GLU A 85 -1.77 20.59 -4.19
N GLY A 86 -1.27 19.89 -3.17
CA GLY A 86 -0.94 18.48 -3.30
C GLY A 86 -0.58 17.80 -2.00
N LEU A 87 -0.31 16.50 -2.11
CA LEU A 87 0.14 15.62 -1.04
C LEU A 87 1.33 14.79 -1.53
N THR A 88 2.40 14.75 -0.75
CA THR A 88 3.52 13.83 -0.96
C THR A 88 3.44 12.69 0.04
N PHE A 89 3.41 11.47 -0.46
CA PHE A 89 3.39 10.22 0.31
C PHE A 89 4.79 9.62 0.29
N ASN A 90 5.51 9.72 1.40
CA ASN A 90 6.86 9.19 1.55
C ASN A 90 6.77 7.83 2.25
N ILE A 91 6.85 6.74 1.46
CA ILE A 91 6.78 5.36 1.95
C ILE A 91 8.20 4.79 2.09
N LYS A 92 8.53 4.33 3.30
CA LYS A 92 9.79 3.65 3.63
C LYS A 92 9.51 2.20 3.95
N ILE A 93 10.22 1.30 3.30
CA ILE A 93 10.03 -0.14 3.42
C ILE A 93 11.31 -0.79 3.95
N SER A 94 11.16 -1.60 5.00
CA SER A 94 12.18 -2.58 5.41
C SER A 94 11.69 -3.96 4.99
N ALA A 95 12.50 -4.69 4.23
CA ALA A 95 12.15 -6.03 3.79
C ALA A 95 13.35 -6.97 3.86
N SER A 96 13.08 -8.26 3.94
CA SER A 96 14.08 -9.32 3.93
C SER A 96 13.83 -10.29 2.78
N LEU A 97 14.91 -10.89 2.28
CA LEU A 97 14.80 -11.92 1.24
C LEU A 97 14.30 -13.24 1.83
N ALA A 98 13.08 -13.66 1.45
CA ALA A 98 12.50 -14.92 1.90
C ALA A 98 12.95 -16.09 1.01
N GLU A 99 12.79 -15.96 -0.31
CA GLU A 99 13.16 -16.98 -1.28
C GLU A 99 13.71 -16.36 -2.57
N VAL A 100 14.61 -17.05 -3.26
CA VAL A 100 15.10 -16.66 -4.58
C VAL A 100 15.44 -17.87 -5.45
N LYS A 101 15.15 -17.77 -6.75
CA LYS A 101 15.56 -18.79 -7.73
C LYS A 101 16.74 -18.28 -8.56
N GLY A 102 17.93 -18.79 -8.27
CA GLY A 102 19.16 -18.42 -8.98
C GLY A 102 19.84 -17.18 -8.38
N GLY A 103 20.63 -16.48 -9.18
CA GLY A 103 21.29 -15.25 -8.76
C GLY A 103 20.31 -14.08 -8.63
N PHE A 104 20.71 -13.08 -7.84
CA PHE A 104 19.99 -11.82 -7.70
C PHE A 104 20.95 -10.66 -7.47
N ASP A 105 20.49 -9.46 -7.81
CA ASP A 105 21.10 -8.19 -7.43
C ASP A 105 20.20 -7.53 -6.37
N PRO A 106 20.71 -7.27 -5.14
CA PRO A 106 19.94 -6.60 -4.10
C PRO A 106 19.36 -5.24 -4.52
N ASP A 107 20.09 -4.47 -5.32
CA ASP A 107 19.65 -3.12 -5.73
C ASP A 107 18.50 -3.23 -6.76
N GLU A 108 18.57 -4.20 -7.67
CA GLU A 108 17.47 -4.49 -8.60
C GLU A 108 16.22 -4.99 -7.86
N LEU A 109 16.39 -5.83 -6.85
CA LEU A 109 15.27 -6.31 -6.02
C LEU A 109 14.65 -5.18 -5.19
N ALA A 110 15.47 -4.27 -4.64
CA ALA A 110 14.99 -3.11 -3.91
C ALA A 110 14.19 -2.18 -4.83
N ALA A 111 14.72 -1.84 -6.00
CA ALA A 111 14.04 -1.01 -6.99
C ALA A 111 12.71 -1.66 -7.46
N GLY A 112 12.71 -2.96 -7.72
CA GLY A 112 11.50 -3.68 -8.10
C GLY A 112 10.45 -3.76 -6.98
N LEU A 113 10.88 -3.77 -5.72
CA LEU A 113 9.98 -3.65 -4.56
C LEU A 113 9.39 -2.23 -4.47
N GLU A 114 10.22 -1.20 -4.63
CA GLU A 114 9.78 0.20 -4.65
C GLU A 114 8.72 0.43 -5.73
N ASP A 115 8.94 -0.08 -6.94
CA ASP A 115 8.00 0.04 -8.06
C ASP A 115 6.65 -0.62 -7.75
N LYS A 116 6.67 -1.82 -7.16
CA LYS A 116 5.42 -2.52 -6.79
C LYS A 116 4.65 -1.79 -5.70
N VAL A 117 5.35 -1.34 -4.66
CA VAL A 117 4.73 -0.59 -3.55
C VAL A 117 4.18 0.75 -4.07
N ARG A 118 4.92 1.43 -4.96
CA ARG A 118 4.48 2.67 -5.60
C ARG A 118 3.20 2.45 -6.40
N ALA A 119 3.16 1.43 -7.26
CA ALA A 119 1.99 1.12 -8.07
C ALA A 119 0.75 0.79 -7.22
N LEU A 120 0.93 0.09 -6.09
CA LEU A 120 -0.16 -0.17 -5.14
C LEU A 120 -0.70 1.12 -4.52
N ALA A 121 0.18 2.00 -4.04
CA ALA A 121 -0.21 3.26 -3.43
C ALA A 121 -0.88 4.19 -4.45
N GLU A 122 -0.27 4.37 -5.62
CA GLU A 122 -0.83 5.17 -6.72
C GLU A 122 -2.21 4.66 -7.16
N GLY A 123 -2.40 3.34 -7.26
CA GLY A 123 -3.71 2.76 -7.59
C GLY A 123 -4.79 3.07 -6.54
N VAL A 124 -4.44 3.08 -5.26
CA VAL A 124 -5.36 3.47 -4.18
C VAL A 124 -5.68 4.97 -4.22
N LEU A 125 -4.67 5.80 -4.44
CA LEU A 125 -4.85 7.26 -4.55
C LEU A 125 -5.69 7.64 -5.78
N GLU A 126 -5.51 6.95 -6.90
CA GLU A 126 -6.37 7.14 -8.07
C GLU A 126 -7.83 6.74 -7.79
N LEU A 127 -8.06 5.70 -7.00
CA LEU A 127 -9.41 5.37 -6.52
C LEU A 127 -9.98 6.45 -5.60
N GLU A 128 -9.17 7.01 -4.70
CA GLU A 128 -9.58 8.11 -3.82
C GLU A 128 -9.99 9.35 -4.62
N LYS A 129 -9.19 9.73 -5.63
CA LYS A 129 -9.50 10.84 -6.53
C LYS A 129 -10.74 10.56 -7.37
N SER A 130 -10.82 9.40 -8.03
CA SER A 130 -11.92 9.08 -8.95
C SER A 130 -13.27 8.87 -8.25
N THR A 131 -13.27 8.39 -7.00
CA THR A 131 -14.50 8.27 -6.20
C THR A 131 -14.92 9.59 -5.57
N GLY A 132 -14.03 10.59 -5.50
CA GLY A 132 -14.27 11.85 -4.79
C GLY A 132 -14.58 11.65 -3.31
N CYS A 133 -14.13 10.53 -2.74
CA CYS A 133 -14.39 10.14 -1.36
C CYS A 133 -13.06 10.08 -0.61
N ASP A 134 -12.94 10.85 0.47
CA ASP A 134 -11.82 10.74 1.42
C ASP A 134 -11.97 9.47 2.28
N PHE A 135 -11.76 8.30 1.66
CA PHE A 135 -11.92 7.01 2.32
C PHE A 135 -10.65 6.55 3.04
N LEU A 136 -9.50 7.17 2.77
CA LEU A 136 -8.30 7.03 3.58
C LEU A 136 -8.31 7.96 4.80
N HIS A 137 -9.33 8.82 4.94
CA HIS A 137 -9.46 9.79 6.03
C HIS A 137 -8.28 10.76 6.14
N LEU A 138 -7.69 11.11 5.00
CA LEU A 138 -6.57 12.05 4.88
C LEU A 138 -6.95 13.42 5.42
N GLY A 139 -8.19 13.88 5.22
CA GLY A 139 -8.64 15.19 5.69
C GLY A 139 -8.50 15.32 7.20
N SER A 140 -8.94 14.29 7.94
CA SER A 140 -8.81 14.22 9.39
C SER A 140 -7.34 14.13 9.83
N ALA A 141 -6.55 13.28 9.18
CA ALA A 141 -5.13 13.11 9.50
C ALA A 141 -4.33 14.40 9.30
N LEU A 142 -4.59 15.09 8.19
CA LEU A 142 -3.93 16.35 7.82
C LEU A 142 -4.37 17.51 8.73
N GLU A 143 -5.65 17.61 9.06
CA GLU A 143 -6.17 18.62 9.98
C GLU A 143 -5.56 18.48 11.37
N MET A 144 -5.41 17.25 11.87
CA MET A 144 -4.74 17.02 13.16
C MET A 144 -3.27 17.46 13.15
N ARG A 145 -2.56 17.26 12.04
CA ARG A 145 -1.14 17.67 11.89
C ARG A 145 -0.98 19.18 11.65
N HIS A 146 -1.92 19.82 10.96
CA HIS A 146 -1.84 21.23 10.54
C HIS A 146 -3.12 22.01 10.84
N PRO A 147 -3.57 22.08 12.11
CA PRO A 147 -4.93 22.52 12.47
C PRO A 147 -5.26 23.96 12.11
N LEU A 148 -4.26 24.84 12.00
CA LEU A 148 -4.48 26.23 11.60
C LEU A 148 -4.63 26.39 10.08
N ARG A 149 -3.86 25.63 9.29
CA ARG A 149 -3.84 25.76 7.83
C ARG A 149 -4.89 24.89 7.15
N LEU A 150 -5.21 23.75 7.74
CA LEU A 150 -6.10 22.72 7.19
C LEU A 150 -7.36 22.55 8.04
N ARG A 151 -7.79 23.63 8.70
CA ARG A 151 -9.04 23.63 9.47
C ARG A 151 -10.22 23.30 8.56
N GLY A 152 -11.04 22.33 8.97
CA GLY A 152 -12.17 21.82 8.20
C GLY A 152 -11.80 20.87 7.07
N ALA A 153 -10.53 20.44 6.94
CA ALA A 153 -10.14 19.47 5.91
C ALA A 153 -10.83 18.12 6.13
N ALA A 154 -11.11 17.71 7.37
CA ALA A 154 -11.86 16.50 7.66
C ALA A 154 -13.23 16.43 6.96
N GLU A 155 -13.87 17.59 6.74
CA GLU A 155 -15.18 17.67 6.09
C GLU A 155 -15.06 17.99 4.59
N ASN A 156 -14.02 18.72 4.18
CA ASN A 156 -13.96 19.38 2.88
C ASN A 156 -12.88 18.84 1.94
N LEU A 157 -11.93 18.01 2.40
CA LEU A 157 -10.85 17.50 1.53
C LEU A 157 -11.41 16.82 0.28
N ALA A 158 -12.49 16.03 0.44
CA ALA A 158 -13.18 15.36 -0.66
C ALA A 158 -13.60 16.28 -1.81
N LEU A 159 -13.85 17.58 -1.54
CA LEU A 159 -14.23 18.56 -2.56
C LEU A 159 -13.06 18.96 -3.47
N VAL A 160 -11.82 18.84 -2.98
CA VAL A 160 -10.61 19.25 -3.70
C VAL A 160 -9.73 18.06 -4.12
N LEU A 161 -9.97 16.85 -3.59
CA LEU A 161 -9.23 15.62 -3.91
C LEU A 161 -8.93 15.45 -5.42
N PRO A 162 -9.90 15.64 -6.35
CA PRO A 162 -9.64 15.44 -7.78
C PRO A 162 -8.55 16.36 -8.35
N GLU A 163 -8.37 17.54 -7.75
CA GLU A 163 -7.46 18.59 -8.22
C GLU A 163 -6.07 18.52 -7.57
N LEU A 164 -5.91 17.80 -6.45
CA LEU A 164 -4.63 17.71 -5.74
C LEU A 164 -3.59 16.93 -6.55
N ASP A 165 -2.37 17.47 -6.64
CA ASP A 165 -1.19 16.69 -7.09
C ASP A 165 -0.81 15.68 -6.02
N MET A 166 -0.88 14.39 -6.33
CA MET A 166 -0.55 13.30 -5.40
C MET A 166 0.71 12.61 -5.87
N ARG A 167 1.79 12.76 -5.09
CA ARG A 167 3.10 12.19 -5.41
C ARG A 167 3.44 11.07 -4.46
N VAL A 168 3.83 9.92 -4.99
CA VAL A 168 4.30 8.78 -4.19
C VAL A 168 5.82 8.63 -4.34
N CYS A 169 6.53 8.77 -3.23
CA CYS A 169 7.95 8.51 -3.12
C CYS A 169 8.12 7.23 -2.30
N VAL A 170 8.80 6.22 -2.84
CA VAL A 170 9.07 4.97 -2.14
C VAL A 170 10.57 4.77 -2.02
N SER A 171 11.04 4.38 -0.84
CA SER A 171 12.40 3.87 -0.64
C SER A 171 12.35 2.53 0.06
N ALA A 172 13.06 1.54 -0.47
CA ALA A 172 13.14 0.21 0.09
C ALA A 172 14.56 -0.10 0.54
N ARG A 173 14.66 -0.79 1.68
CA ARG A 173 15.89 -1.37 2.17
C ARG A 173 15.71 -2.87 2.30
N LEU A 174 16.65 -3.61 1.73
CA LEU A 174 16.74 -5.05 1.92
C LEU A 174 17.70 -5.36 3.07
N ASP A 175 17.16 -5.88 4.16
CA ASP A 175 17.92 -6.40 5.28
C ASP A 175 18.34 -7.86 5.00
N ARG A 176 19.51 -8.22 5.51
CA ARG A 176 20.08 -9.56 5.36
C ARG A 176 19.18 -10.58 6.05
N SER A 177 18.60 -11.49 5.28
CA SER A 177 18.02 -12.71 5.85
C SER A 177 19.16 -13.60 6.37
N PHE A 178 18.95 -14.22 7.53
CA PHE A 178 19.94 -14.98 8.32
C PHE A 178 20.52 -16.24 7.63
N ASN A 179 20.29 -16.44 6.33
CA ASN A 179 20.67 -17.66 5.61
C ASN A 179 21.37 -17.45 4.26
N LEU A 180 21.73 -16.22 3.87
CA LEU A 180 22.46 -15.99 2.62
C LEU A 180 23.69 -15.13 2.86
N ASP A 181 24.85 -15.79 2.98
CA ASP A 181 26.16 -15.17 2.83
C ASP A 181 26.29 -14.65 1.39
N LEU A 182 25.92 -13.39 1.16
CA LEU A 182 26.39 -12.67 -0.01
C LEU A 182 27.89 -12.50 0.16
N LYS A 183 28.67 -13.11 -0.76
CA LYS A 183 30.13 -12.96 -0.78
C LYS A 183 30.46 -11.47 -0.74
N GLU A 184 31.19 -11.05 0.30
CA GLU A 184 31.89 -9.77 0.28
C GLU A 184 32.74 -9.74 -0.99
N THR A 185 32.37 -8.89 -1.94
CA THR A 185 33.30 -8.48 -3.00
C THR A 185 34.38 -7.67 -2.32
N GLY A 186 35.45 -8.37 -1.98
CA GLY A 186 36.68 -7.77 -1.48
C GLY A 186 37.35 -6.91 -2.57
N GLN A 187 37.86 -5.78 -2.07
CA GLN A 187 38.82 -4.82 -2.63
C GLN A 187 38.32 -3.80 -3.65
#